data_AF-A0A4P5X8H3-F1
#
_entry.id   AF-A0A4P5X8H3-F1
#
_cell.length_a   1.000
_cell.length_b   1.000
_cell.length_c   1.000
_cell.angle_alpha   90.00
_cell.angle_beta   90.00
_cell.angle_gamma   90.00
#
_symmetry.space_group_name_H-M   'P 1'
#
loop_
_entity.id
_entity.type
_entity.pdbx_description
1 polymer ?
#
loop_
_entity_poly.entity_id
_entity_poly.type
_entity_poly.pdbx_seq_one_letter_code
_entity_poly.pdbx_strand_id
1 'polypeptide(L)'
;MTMTLHATARKAHVSALSFPRSLRFTRLLSLVMALVAALPAAAADRWLASYEDALTSAEQTGKPILTVFTGSDWCVHCRTLEEKVLHTEAFNRWAEDRVILLLIDLPQQGISQEERQARSKVCVKYGVRAFPSTVLIAPDGARITAQAGYKGQPADAWLAALDDHLPAREPKTVAGGDKEQSPLNDAVETARDTKRPLLLMVSRPGDKTATTRVASLIKDPEFESLARDHFVVAQVPPAEQATPSDSAALETLLGGAELPADGVELIVTDDGQTPLFTQSGAQPPHRIVTGLRRFLAARQSVRR
;
A
#
# COMPACT_ATOMS: atom_id res chain seq x y z
N MET A 1 -69.51 -20.38 -25.41
CA MET A 1 -68.14 -19.93 -25.09
C MET A 1 -68.20 -18.44 -24.84
N THR A 2 -68.10 -18.09 -23.57
CA THR A 2 -68.49 -16.82 -22.96
C THR A 2 -67.39 -15.76 -23.05
N MET A 3 -67.79 -14.60 -23.58
CA MET A 3 -67.60 -13.24 -23.04
C MET A 3 -66.18 -12.69 -22.81
N THR A 4 -65.72 -11.97 -23.83
CA THR A 4 -65.49 -10.51 -23.88
C THR A 4 -65.12 -9.75 -22.61
N LEU A 5 -63.95 -9.08 -22.72
CA LEU A 5 -63.48 -7.89 -21.99
C LEU A 5 -64.58 -6.94 -21.47
N HIS A 6 -64.41 -6.53 -20.21
CA HIS A 6 -64.95 -5.33 -19.54
C HIS A 6 -63.86 -4.91 -18.54
N ALA A 7 -63.67 -3.67 -18.09
CA ALA A 7 -64.15 -2.33 -18.40
C ALA A 7 -63.27 -1.44 -17.49
N THR A 8 -62.54 -0.47 -18.04
CA THR A 8 -62.76 0.98 -17.86
C THR A 8 -63.22 1.49 -16.48
N ALA A 9 -62.64 2.67 -16.15
CA ALA A 9 -63.17 3.73 -15.29
C ALA A 9 -62.99 3.55 -13.77
N ARG A 10 -62.79 4.60 -12.96
CA ARG A 10 -62.97 6.05 -13.15
C ARG A 10 -62.18 6.81 -12.08
N LYS A 11 -61.69 7.99 -12.45
CA LYS A 11 -61.12 8.99 -11.55
C LYS A 11 -62.20 9.56 -10.60
N ALA A 12 -61.73 9.85 -9.39
CA ALA A 12 -61.98 11.02 -8.55
C ALA A 12 -63.42 11.37 -8.15
N HIS A 13 -63.64 11.52 -6.83
CA HIS A 13 -64.24 12.74 -6.32
C HIS A 13 -63.73 13.06 -4.91
N VAL A 14 -63.35 14.33 -4.78
CA VAL A 14 -62.77 15.02 -3.63
C VAL A 14 -63.85 15.28 -2.57
N SER A 15 -63.50 15.26 -1.29
CA SER A 15 -64.18 16.07 -0.29
C SER A 15 -63.14 16.58 0.71
N ALA A 16 -62.93 17.89 0.64
CA ALA A 16 -62.08 18.66 1.52
C ALA A 16 -62.81 18.93 2.83
N LEU A 17 -62.12 18.71 3.95
CA LEU A 17 -62.46 19.31 5.23
C LEU A 17 -61.25 20.06 5.75
N SER A 18 -61.43 21.37 5.75
CA SER A 18 -60.54 22.45 6.18
C SER A 18 -60.47 22.55 7.71
N PHE A 19 -59.27 22.61 8.29
CA PHE A 19 -59.01 23.16 9.63
C PHE A 19 -57.69 23.96 9.64
N PRO A 20 -57.53 24.96 10.53
CA PRO A 20 -56.93 26.25 10.21
C PRO A 20 -55.42 26.35 10.40
N ARG A 21 -54.88 27.41 9.77
CA ARG A 21 -53.48 27.88 9.85
C ARG A 21 -53.17 28.48 11.22
N SER A 22 -51.87 28.45 11.52
CA SER A 22 -51.11 29.30 12.46
C SER A 22 -50.90 28.63 13.84
N LEU A 23 -49.70 28.55 14.41
CA LEU A 23 -48.54 29.45 14.42
C LEU A 23 -47.23 28.64 14.54
N ARG A 24 -46.12 29.26 14.14
CA ARG A 24 -44.75 28.71 14.12
C ARG A 24 -44.20 28.52 15.54
N PHE A 25 -43.66 27.35 15.87
CA PHE A 25 -42.62 27.18 16.89
C PHE A 25 -41.55 26.20 16.43
N THR A 26 -40.32 26.63 16.66
CA THR A 26 -39.04 26.15 16.17
C THR A 26 -38.55 24.87 16.85
N ARG A 27 -37.98 23.98 16.01
CA ARG A 27 -36.77 23.13 16.19
C ARG A 27 -36.71 22.09 17.32
N LEU A 28 -36.05 20.99 16.93
CA LEU A 28 -35.44 19.90 17.68
C LEU A 28 -36.31 18.67 17.98
N LEU A 29 -35.67 17.51 17.76
CA LEU A 29 -36.00 16.16 18.22
C LEU A 29 -36.77 15.25 17.24
N SER A 30 -36.07 14.76 16.21
CA SER A 30 -36.25 13.42 15.64
C SER A 30 -34.93 12.98 14.97
N LEU A 31 -33.86 12.94 15.78
CA LEU A 31 -32.67 12.16 15.50
C LEU A 31 -32.89 10.83 16.24
N VAL A 32 -32.98 9.70 15.52
CA VAL A 32 -32.52 8.37 15.93
C VAL A 32 -32.93 7.35 14.85
N MET A 33 -31.94 6.57 14.45
CA MET A 33 -32.00 5.30 13.73
C MET A 33 -31.95 5.31 12.20
N ALA A 34 -30.75 5.56 11.69
CA ALA A 34 -30.15 4.72 10.64
C ALA A 34 -28.66 4.53 10.98
N LEU A 35 -28.38 3.73 12.02
CA LEU A 35 -27.07 3.13 12.20
C LEU A 35 -26.90 2.09 11.10
N VAL A 36 -26.47 2.54 9.91
CA VAL A 36 -25.88 1.63 8.93
C VAL A 36 -24.56 1.20 9.54
N ALA A 37 -24.53 -0.02 10.08
CA ALA A 37 -23.29 -0.66 10.46
C ALA A 37 -22.41 -0.70 9.21
N ALA A 38 -21.32 0.09 9.22
CA ALA A 38 -20.20 -0.14 8.33
C ALA A 38 -19.65 -1.51 8.70
N LEU A 39 -20.06 -2.53 7.95
CA LEU A 39 -19.35 -3.80 7.97
C LEU A 39 -17.89 -3.48 7.63
N PRO A 40 -16.91 -3.98 8.40
CA PRO A 40 -15.54 -3.95 7.92
C PRO A 40 -15.56 -4.66 6.57
N ALA A 41 -15.10 -3.97 5.52
CA ALA A 41 -14.77 -4.63 4.28
C ALA A 41 -13.83 -5.78 4.67
N ALA A 42 -14.24 -7.01 4.40
CA ALA A 42 -13.35 -8.15 4.53
C ALA A 42 -12.06 -7.76 3.80
N ALA A 43 -10.93 -7.78 4.52
CA ALA A 43 -9.62 -7.53 3.93
C ALA A 43 -9.57 -8.32 2.62
N ALA A 44 -9.51 -7.60 1.50
CA ALA A 44 -9.40 -8.21 0.20
C ALA A 44 -8.25 -9.21 0.28
N ASP A 45 -8.48 -10.43 -0.19
CA ASP A 45 -7.46 -11.46 -0.17
C ASP A 45 -6.22 -10.91 -0.87
N ARG A 46 -5.16 -10.65 -0.09
CA ARG A 46 -3.90 -9.98 -0.51
C ARG A 46 -3.18 -10.72 -1.64
N TRP A 47 -3.65 -11.91 -1.96
CA TRP A 47 -3.15 -12.77 -3.02
C TRP A 47 -3.77 -12.39 -4.36
N LEU A 48 -2.92 -12.02 -5.31
CA LEU A 48 -3.31 -11.89 -6.70
C LEU A 48 -3.47 -13.29 -7.30
N ALA A 49 -4.41 -13.43 -8.24
CA ALA A 49 -4.59 -14.65 -9.04
C ALA A 49 -4.12 -14.47 -10.50
N SER A 50 -3.92 -13.22 -10.93
CA SER A 50 -3.43 -12.86 -12.26
C SER A 50 -1.92 -12.64 -12.21
N TYR A 51 -1.20 -13.39 -13.05
CA TYR A 51 0.24 -13.20 -13.21
C TYR A 51 0.59 -11.82 -13.76
N GLU A 52 -0.21 -11.31 -14.71
CA GLU A 52 0.02 -9.99 -15.32
C GLU A 52 -0.22 -8.86 -14.30
N ASP A 53 -1.23 -8.99 -13.44
CA ASP A 53 -1.51 -8.00 -12.39
C ASP A 53 -0.38 -7.99 -11.35
N ALA A 54 0.16 -9.17 -11.03
CA ALA A 54 1.30 -9.29 -10.13
C ALA A 54 2.58 -8.70 -10.73
N LEU A 55 2.84 -8.91 -12.03
CA LEU A 55 3.95 -8.28 -12.74
C LEU A 55 3.82 -6.77 -12.76
N THR A 56 2.63 -6.28 -13.12
CA THR A 56 2.33 -4.83 -13.13
C THR A 56 2.55 -4.22 -11.76
N SER A 57 2.07 -4.88 -10.69
CA SER A 57 2.26 -4.42 -9.31
C SER A 57 3.73 -4.44 -8.90
N ALA A 58 4.49 -5.46 -9.32
CA ALA A 58 5.92 -5.58 -9.04
C ALA A 58 6.74 -4.50 -9.77
N GLU A 59 6.42 -4.21 -11.04
CA GLU A 59 7.06 -3.13 -11.81
C GLU A 59 6.79 -1.76 -11.19
N GLN A 60 5.57 -1.52 -10.72
CA GLN A 60 5.17 -0.25 -10.08
C GLN A 60 5.84 -0.05 -8.72
N THR A 61 5.92 -1.10 -7.91
CA THR A 61 6.41 -1.02 -6.53
C THR A 61 7.89 -1.33 -6.39
N GLY A 62 8.53 -1.91 -7.41
CA GLY A 62 9.88 -2.45 -7.33
C GLY A 62 10.00 -3.73 -6.47
N LYS A 63 8.91 -4.21 -5.86
CA LYS A 63 8.92 -5.40 -5.02
C LYS A 63 8.93 -6.68 -5.87
N PRO A 64 9.73 -7.69 -5.52
CA PRO A 64 9.64 -9.00 -6.15
C PRO A 64 8.32 -9.70 -5.80
N ILE A 65 7.92 -10.68 -6.61
CA ILE A 65 6.71 -11.47 -6.44
C ILE A 65 7.07 -12.80 -5.79
N LEU A 66 6.43 -13.12 -4.67
CA LEU A 66 6.38 -14.48 -4.14
C LEU A 66 5.19 -15.20 -4.76
N THR A 67 5.48 -16.11 -5.68
CA THR A 67 4.47 -16.95 -6.33
C THR A 67 4.38 -18.30 -5.64
N VAL A 68 3.19 -18.65 -5.15
CA VAL A 68 2.88 -19.98 -4.63
C VAL A 68 2.07 -20.75 -5.65
N PHE A 69 2.61 -21.87 -6.09
CA PHE A 69 1.94 -22.84 -6.95
C PHE A 69 1.30 -23.92 -6.09
N THR A 70 -0.01 -24.09 -6.19
CA THR A 70 -0.79 -25.01 -5.35
C THR A 70 -1.84 -25.80 -6.15
N GLY A 71 -2.43 -26.81 -5.50
CA GLY A 71 -3.61 -27.54 -5.95
C GLY A 71 -4.56 -27.70 -4.76
N SER A 72 -5.45 -26.73 -4.57
CA SER A 72 -6.20 -26.51 -3.32
C SER A 72 -7.04 -27.70 -2.86
N ASP A 73 -7.57 -28.51 -3.77
CA ASP A 73 -8.48 -29.63 -3.47
C ASP A 73 -7.80 -31.01 -3.39
N TRP A 74 -6.58 -31.18 -3.94
CA TRP A 74 -5.91 -32.49 -3.99
C TRP A 74 -4.52 -32.53 -3.33
N CYS A 75 -3.90 -31.39 -3.06
CA CYS A 75 -2.53 -31.32 -2.52
C CYS A 75 -2.51 -31.16 -0.99
N VAL A 76 -2.26 -32.25 -0.26
CA VAL A 76 -2.18 -32.24 1.22
C VAL A 76 -1.02 -31.37 1.74
N HIS A 77 0.16 -31.47 1.11
CA HIS A 77 1.32 -30.66 1.50
C HIS A 77 1.13 -29.17 1.25
N CYS A 78 0.29 -28.80 0.28
CA CYS A 78 -0.05 -27.41 0.01
C CYS A 78 -0.87 -26.82 1.16
N ARG A 79 -1.92 -27.52 1.60
CA ARG A 79 -2.70 -27.13 2.79
C ARG A 79 -1.82 -27.02 4.04
N THR A 80 -0.87 -27.93 4.18
CA THR A 80 0.08 -27.88 5.32
C THR A 80 0.98 -26.64 5.27
N LEU A 81 1.47 -26.26 4.08
CA LEU A 81 2.26 -25.02 3.89
C LEU A 81 1.42 -23.78 4.22
N GLU A 82 0.18 -23.76 3.72
CA GLU A 82 -0.76 -22.68 3.93
C GLU A 82 -1.04 -22.45 5.41
N GLU A 83 -1.44 -23.50 6.13
CA GLU A 83 -1.74 -23.43 7.57
C GLU A 83 -0.51 -23.08 8.42
N LYS A 84 0.65 -23.71 8.15
CA LYS A 84 1.83 -23.58 9.01
C LYS A 84 2.69 -22.36 8.71
N VAL A 85 2.53 -21.76 7.53
CA VAL A 85 3.38 -20.64 7.07
C VAL A 85 2.51 -19.50 6.57
N LEU A 86 1.76 -19.70 5.49
CA LEU A 86 1.13 -18.59 4.77
C LEU A 86 0.02 -17.87 5.56
N HIS A 87 -0.62 -18.57 6.50
CA HIS A 87 -1.64 -18.02 7.40
C HIS A 87 -1.08 -17.49 8.72
N THR A 88 0.24 -17.59 8.93
CA THR A 88 0.85 -17.10 10.16
C THR A 88 1.04 -15.59 10.14
N GLU A 89 0.93 -14.97 11.32
CA GLU A 89 1.20 -13.55 11.50
C GLU A 89 2.66 -13.17 11.19
N ALA A 90 3.60 -14.11 11.34
CA ALA A 90 4.98 -13.92 10.94
C ALA A 90 5.10 -13.74 9.41
N PHE A 91 4.43 -14.59 8.63
CA PHE A 91 4.40 -14.48 7.18
C PHE A 91 3.67 -13.21 6.71
N ASN A 92 2.54 -12.85 7.32
CA ASN A 92 1.78 -11.66 6.95
C ASN A 92 2.63 -10.39 7.06
N ARG A 93 3.26 -10.18 8.22
CA ARG A 93 4.16 -9.05 8.48
C ARG A 93 5.39 -9.06 7.60
N TRP A 94 5.92 -10.24 7.31
CA TRP A 94 7.05 -10.36 6.39
C TRP A 94 6.65 -9.99 4.96
N ALA A 95 5.50 -10.46 4.48
CA ALA A 95 5.09 -10.28 3.09
C ALA A 95 4.74 -8.83 2.75
N GLU A 96 4.06 -8.12 3.67
CA GLU A 96 3.60 -6.73 3.49
C GLU A 96 4.70 -5.80 2.96
N ASP A 97 5.89 -5.90 3.53
CA ASP A 97 7.02 -5.05 3.17
C ASP A 97 7.92 -5.67 2.09
N ARG A 98 7.91 -6.99 1.90
CA ARG A 98 8.95 -7.70 1.13
C ARG A 98 8.54 -8.10 -0.27
N VAL A 99 7.27 -8.47 -0.49
CA VAL A 99 6.87 -9.13 -1.73
C VAL A 99 5.44 -8.79 -2.15
N ILE A 100 5.17 -8.88 -3.45
CA ILE A 100 3.82 -9.05 -3.98
C ILE A 100 3.44 -10.53 -3.91
N LEU A 101 2.22 -10.85 -3.48
CA LEU A 101 1.76 -12.22 -3.32
C LEU A 101 0.95 -12.66 -4.54
N LEU A 102 1.36 -13.76 -5.16
CA LEU A 102 0.65 -14.38 -6.30
C LEU A 102 0.36 -15.84 -5.99
N LEU A 103 -0.91 -16.23 -6.11
CA LEU A 103 -1.35 -17.61 -5.96
C LEU A 103 -1.72 -18.19 -7.34
N ILE A 104 -0.97 -19.20 -7.77
CA ILE A 104 -1.29 -19.99 -8.97
C ILE A 104 -1.85 -21.33 -8.52
N ASP A 105 -3.17 -21.40 -8.39
CA ASP A 105 -3.88 -22.61 -7.99
C ASP A 105 -4.36 -23.42 -9.20
N LEU A 106 -4.12 -24.74 -9.17
CA LEU A 106 -4.59 -25.70 -10.17
C LEU A 106 -5.45 -26.77 -9.49
N PRO A 107 -6.69 -26.44 -9.08
CA PRO A 107 -7.60 -27.41 -8.48
C PRO A 107 -8.07 -28.42 -9.53
N GLN A 108 -8.57 -29.58 -9.11
CA GLN A 108 -9.18 -30.55 -10.03
C GLN A 108 -10.49 -30.02 -10.60
N GLN A 109 -11.28 -29.29 -9.81
CA GLN A 109 -12.55 -28.72 -10.24
C GLN A 109 -12.66 -27.22 -9.92
N GLY A 110 -13.72 -26.57 -10.38
CA GLY A 110 -14.03 -25.18 -10.00
C GLY A 110 -13.36 -24.08 -10.84
N ILE A 111 -12.52 -24.42 -11.82
CA ILE A 111 -11.95 -23.44 -12.78
C ILE A 111 -12.27 -23.84 -14.23
N SER A 112 -12.36 -22.83 -15.11
CA SER A 112 -12.59 -23.05 -16.54
C SER A 112 -11.36 -23.68 -17.23
N GLN A 113 -11.54 -24.23 -18.43
CA GLN A 113 -10.43 -24.75 -19.21
C GLN A 113 -9.44 -23.64 -19.62
N GLU A 114 -9.94 -22.45 -19.94
CA GLU A 114 -9.13 -21.29 -20.31
C GLU A 114 -8.28 -20.83 -19.13
N GLU A 115 -8.88 -20.70 -17.95
CA GLU A 115 -8.18 -20.32 -16.73
C GLU A 115 -7.11 -21.35 -16.34
N ARG A 116 -7.46 -22.64 -16.45
CA ARG A 116 -6.50 -23.73 -16.25
C ARG A 116 -5.32 -23.63 -17.21
N GLN A 117 -5.57 -23.34 -18.49
CA GLN A 117 -4.51 -23.15 -19.47
C GLN A 117 -3.64 -21.93 -19.16
N ALA A 118 -4.24 -20.80 -18.76
CA ALA A 118 -3.52 -19.60 -18.36
C ALA A 118 -2.59 -19.86 -17.16
N ARG A 119 -3.12 -20.42 -16.07
CA ARG A 119 -2.34 -20.78 -14.87
C ARG A 119 -1.26 -21.84 -15.17
N SER A 120 -1.56 -22.81 -16.03
CA SER A 120 -0.58 -23.83 -16.47
C SER A 120 0.58 -23.23 -17.28
N LYS A 121 0.34 -22.20 -18.11
CA LYS A 121 1.41 -21.50 -18.83
C LYS A 121 2.41 -20.86 -17.86
N VAL A 122 1.94 -20.31 -16.74
CA VAL A 122 2.82 -19.75 -15.70
C VAL A 122 3.67 -20.87 -15.06
N CYS A 123 3.07 -22.02 -14.77
CA CYS A 123 3.82 -23.19 -14.28
C CYS A 123 4.94 -23.60 -15.25
N VAL A 124 4.62 -23.70 -16.55
CA VAL A 124 5.59 -24.03 -17.60
C VAL A 124 6.69 -22.98 -17.70
N LYS A 125 6.33 -21.69 -17.68
CA LYS A 125 7.27 -20.56 -17.75
C LYS A 125 8.35 -20.65 -16.68
N TYR A 126 7.98 -21.04 -15.45
CA TYR A 126 8.91 -21.13 -14.32
C TYR A 126 9.44 -22.55 -14.04
N GLY A 127 9.07 -23.54 -14.87
CA GLY A 127 9.55 -24.91 -14.76
C GLY A 127 8.96 -25.68 -13.56
N VAL A 128 7.78 -25.29 -13.08
CA VAL A 128 7.10 -25.94 -11.95
C VAL A 128 6.47 -27.26 -12.40
N ARG A 129 6.85 -28.35 -11.72
CA ARG A 129 6.39 -29.72 -12.03
C ARG A 129 5.77 -30.45 -10.85
N ALA A 130 5.80 -29.86 -9.66
CA ALA A 130 5.31 -30.45 -8.42
C ALA A 130 4.69 -29.39 -7.52
N PHE A 131 3.81 -29.82 -6.61
CA PHE A 131 3.08 -28.95 -5.71
C PHE A 131 3.26 -29.40 -4.25
N PRO A 132 3.36 -28.46 -3.28
CA PRO A 132 3.49 -27.02 -3.50
C PRO A 132 4.86 -26.70 -4.13
N SER A 133 4.94 -25.62 -4.89
CA SER A 133 6.24 -25.00 -5.26
C SER A 133 6.14 -23.51 -5.05
N THR A 134 7.25 -22.89 -4.69
CA THR A 134 7.34 -21.42 -4.61
C THR A 134 8.42 -20.89 -5.51
N VAL A 135 8.17 -19.73 -6.09
CA VAL A 135 9.11 -19.04 -6.97
C VAL A 135 9.14 -17.57 -6.58
N LEU A 136 10.35 -17.03 -6.38
CA LEU A 136 10.57 -15.60 -6.29
C LEU A 136 10.87 -15.06 -7.70
N ILE A 137 10.12 -14.05 -8.10
CA ILE A 137 10.17 -13.45 -9.43
C ILE A 137 10.51 -11.97 -9.27
N ALA A 138 11.50 -11.48 -10.01
CA ALA A 138 11.87 -10.07 -10.03
C ALA A 138 10.80 -9.23 -10.79
N PRO A 139 10.76 -7.90 -10.60
CA PRO A 139 9.81 -7.03 -11.30
C PRO A 139 9.85 -7.14 -12.83
N ASP A 140 11.00 -7.47 -13.42
CA ASP A 140 11.16 -7.70 -14.87
C ASP A 140 10.68 -9.10 -15.33
N GLY A 141 10.12 -9.89 -14.43
CA GLY A 141 9.65 -11.25 -14.67
C GLY A 141 10.74 -12.32 -14.59
N ALA A 142 12.01 -11.98 -14.32
CA ALA A 142 13.09 -12.94 -14.18
C ALA A 142 12.93 -13.78 -12.91
N ARG A 143 13.32 -15.06 -12.97
CA ARG A 143 13.31 -15.93 -11.78
C ARG A 143 14.52 -15.65 -10.90
N ILE A 144 14.28 -15.31 -9.63
CA ILE A 144 15.31 -15.14 -8.61
C ILE A 144 15.70 -16.50 -8.02
N THR A 145 14.72 -17.20 -7.43
CA THR A 145 14.92 -18.54 -6.84
C THR A 145 13.62 -19.34 -6.93
N ALA A 146 13.72 -20.66 -6.75
CA ALA A 146 12.57 -21.55 -6.69
C ALA A 146 12.79 -22.67 -5.68
N GLN A 147 11.75 -23.00 -4.91
CA GLN A 147 11.74 -24.12 -3.98
C GLN A 147 10.62 -25.08 -4.37
N ALA A 148 10.98 -26.33 -4.60
CA ALA A 148 10.01 -27.40 -4.83
C ALA A 148 9.67 -28.10 -3.49
N GLY A 149 8.37 -28.25 -3.25
CA GLY A 149 7.83 -28.93 -2.07
C GLY A 149 7.88 -28.11 -0.78
N TYR A 150 7.28 -28.69 0.25
CA TYR A 150 7.33 -28.20 1.62
C TYR A 150 7.55 -29.39 2.56
N LYS A 151 8.53 -29.30 3.45
CA LYS A 151 8.98 -30.42 4.30
C LYS A 151 8.50 -30.28 5.75
N GLY A 152 7.60 -29.33 6.03
CA GLY A 152 7.10 -29.09 7.39
C GLY A 152 8.00 -28.23 8.26
N GLN A 153 8.97 -27.52 7.67
CA GLN A 153 9.80 -26.54 8.40
C GLN A 153 8.94 -25.41 9.00
N PRO A 154 9.34 -24.83 10.15
CA PRO A 154 8.61 -23.72 10.76
C PRO A 154 8.63 -22.47 9.86
N ALA A 155 7.64 -21.59 10.03
CA ALA A 155 7.48 -20.38 9.23
C ALA A 155 8.76 -19.53 9.18
N ASP A 156 9.39 -19.28 10.32
CA ASP A 156 10.61 -18.45 10.38
C ASP A 156 11.77 -19.01 9.55
N ALA A 157 11.98 -20.33 9.61
CA ALA A 157 13.01 -20.99 8.81
C ALA A 157 12.69 -20.98 7.31
N TRP A 158 11.40 -21.11 6.97
CA TRP A 158 10.93 -21.01 5.59
C TRP A 158 11.11 -19.60 5.03
N LEU A 159 10.78 -18.58 5.82
CA LEU A 159 10.95 -17.17 5.47
C LEU A 159 12.43 -16.79 5.32
N ALA A 160 13.29 -17.22 6.25
CA ALA A 160 14.73 -16.97 6.19
C ALA A 160 15.35 -17.49 4.88
N ALA A 161 14.94 -18.67 4.43
CA ALA A 161 15.42 -19.24 3.17
C ALA A 161 15.05 -18.40 1.93
N LEU A 162 13.92 -17.68 1.97
CA LEU A 162 13.56 -16.74 0.91
C LEU A 162 14.30 -15.40 1.06
N ASP A 163 14.49 -14.96 2.30
CA ASP A 163 15.10 -13.66 2.61
C ASP A 163 16.52 -13.52 2.05
N ASP A 164 17.30 -14.60 2.10
CA ASP A 164 18.67 -14.68 1.57
C ASP A 164 18.77 -14.34 0.06
N HIS A 165 17.64 -14.40 -0.66
CA HIS A 165 17.57 -14.14 -2.10
C HIS A 165 16.92 -12.80 -2.43
N LEU A 166 16.37 -12.09 -1.44
CA LEU A 166 15.70 -10.82 -1.66
C LEU A 166 16.70 -9.65 -1.62
N PRO A 167 16.46 -8.58 -2.40
CA PRO A 167 17.22 -7.35 -2.23
C PRO A 167 17.09 -6.82 -0.80
N ALA A 168 18.09 -6.04 -0.37
CA ALA A 168 18.08 -5.43 0.95
C ALA A 168 16.77 -4.65 1.16
N ARG A 169 16.17 -4.79 2.35
CA ARG A 169 14.91 -4.13 2.70
C ARG A 169 15.06 -2.62 2.48
N GLU A 170 14.31 -2.07 1.53
CA GLU A 170 14.23 -0.62 1.38
C GLU A 170 13.70 -0.04 2.71
N PRO A 171 14.29 1.06 3.22
CA PRO A 171 13.77 1.72 4.40
C PRO A 171 12.29 2.05 4.17
N LYS A 172 11.45 1.58 5.10
CA LYS A 172 9.99 1.64 5.05
C LYS A 172 9.53 3.03 4.56
N THR A 173 9.13 3.13 3.30
CA THR A 173 8.30 4.26 2.85
C THR A 173 6.92 3.94 3.39
N VAL A 174 6.47 4.73 4.38
CA VAL A 174 5.19 4.54 5.08
C VAL A 174 4.05 4.87 4.09
N ALA A 175 3.72 3.92 3.22
CA ALA A 175 2.42 3.87 2.57
C ALA A 175 1.47 3.21 3.56
N GLY A 176 0.45 3.97 4.00
CA GLY A 176 -0.38 3.68 5.15
C GLY A 176 -1.00 2.29 5.15
N GLY A 177 -0.81 1.57 6.25
CA GLY A 177 -1.66 0.46 6.66
C GLY A 177 -2.82 0.99 7.49
N ASP A 178 -3.96 0.32 7.38
CA ASP A 178 -5.27 0.72 7.91
C ASP A 178 -5.30 0.99 9.42
N LYS A 179 -4.94 2.21 9.80
CA LYS A 179 -5.49 2.94 10.94
C LYS A 179 -5.60 4.39 10.53
N GLU A 180 -6.60 5.06 11.06
CA GLU A 180 -6.81 6.50 10.96
C GLU A 180 -5.70 7.23 11.75
N GLN A 181 -4.46 7.05 11.30
CA GLN A 181 -3.22 7.62 11.79
C GLN A 181 -2.47 8.02 10.52
N SER A 182 -2.21 9.31 10.39
CA SER A 182 -1.63 9.83 9.16
C SER A 182 -0.23 9.23 8.96
N PRO A 183 0.18 8.91 7.72
CA PRO A 183 1.49 8.33 7.43
C PRO A 183 2.65 9.23 7.90
N LEU A 184 2.37 10.53 8.05
CA LEU A 184 3.29 11.49 8.66
C LEU A 184 3.37 11.32 10.18
N ASN A 185 2.26 11.10 10.88
CA ASN A 185 2.25 10.90 12.33
C ASN A 185 3.02 9.63 12.75
N ASP A 186 2.85 8.52 12.02
CA ASP A 186 3.59 7.28 12.28
C ASP A 186 5.09 7.46 12.06
N ALA A 187 5.47 8.23 11.03
CA ALA A 187 6.85 8.56 10.75
C ALA A 187 7.46 9.48 11.82
N VAL A 188 6.66 10.43 12.35
CA VAL A 188 7.05 11.29 13.48
C VAL A 188 7.21 10.48 14.76
N GLU A 189 6.32 9.54 15.06
CA GLU A 189 6.42 8.65 16.22
C GLU A 189 7.70 7.79 16.13
N THR A 190 7.95 7.20 14.96
CA THR A 190 9.17 6.43 14.69
C THR A 190 10.44 7.28 14.84
N ALA A 191 10.43 8.53 14.34
CA ALA A 191 11.55 9.46 14.46
C ALA A 191 11.85 9.80 15.92
N ARG A 192 10.81 10.01 16.73
CA ARG A 192 10.93 10.27 18.18
C ARG A 192 11.52 9.07 18.91
N ASP A 193 11.00 7.87 18.67
CA ASP A 193 11.44 6.64 19.34
C ASP A 193 12.88 6.28 19.00
N THR A 194 13.25 6.42 17.73
CA THR A 194 14.61 6.10 17.25
C THR A 194 15.60 7.24 17.49
N LYS A 195 15.14 8.40 17.97
CA LYS A 195 15.92 9.64 18.14
C LYS A 195 16.65 10.08 16.87
N ARG A 196 16.07 9.75 15.71
CA ARG A 196 16.59 10.08 14.38
C ARG A 196 15.69 11.13 13.75
N PRO A 197 16.27 12.16 13.10
CA PRO A 197 15.47 13.14 12.38
C PRO A 197 14.68 12.49 11.25
N LEU A 198 13.50 13.03 10.98
CA LEU A 198 12.65 12.69 9.85
C LEU A 198 13.14 13.43 8.60
N LEU A 199 13.29 12.72 7.49
CA LEU A 199 13.54 13.27 6.15
C LEU A 199 12.28 13.11 5.31
N LEU A 200 11.61 14.24 5.08
CA LEU A 200 10.43 14.33 4.25
C LEU A 200 10.81 14.66 2.82
N MET A 201 10.23 13.92 1.88
CA MET A 201 10.25 14.26 0.46
C MET A 201 8.85 14.70 0.05
N VAL A 202 8.73 15.95 -0.38
CA VAL A 202 7.46 16.57 -0.76
C VAL A 202 7.46 16.81 -2.26
N SER A 203 6.42 16.35 -2.96
CA SER A 203 6.24 16.56 -4.40
C SER A 203 4.81 16.97 -4.72
N ARG A 204 4.61 17.72 -5.81
CA ARG A 204 3.25 18.06 -6.28
C ARG A 204 2.52 16.84 -6.89
N PRO A 205 1.19 16.76 -6.73
CA PRO A 205 0.34 15.79 -7.44
C PRO A 205 0.53 15.84 -8.96
N GLY A 206 0.65 14.67 -9.58
CA GLY A 206 0.60 14.53 -11.04
C GLY A 206 1.89 14.87 -11.80
N ASP A 207 2.97 15.30 -11.13
CA ASP A 207 4.23 15.57 -11.80
C ASP A 207 5.09 14.29 -11.98
N LYS A 208 5.07 13.75 -13.20
CA LYS A 208 5.90 12.60 -13.62
C LYS A 208 7.39 12.88 -13.48
N THR A 209 7.80 14.14 -13.60
CA THR A 209 9.20 14.57 -13.47
C THR A 209 9.65 14.47 -12.02
N ALA A 210 8.84 14.96 -11.08
CA ALA A 210 9.10 14.82 -9.65
C ALA A 210 9.19 13.34 -9.24
N THR A 211 8.27 12.50 -9.72
CA THR A 211 8.27 11.05 -9.45
C THR A 211 9.57 10.38 -9.93
N THR A 212 10.01 10.71 -11.15
CA THR A 212 11.25 10.17 -11.72
C THR A 212 12.49 10.65 -10.96
N ARG A 213 12.51 11.92 -10.53
CA ARG A 213 13.60 12.51 -9.75
C ARG A 213 13.71 11.87 -8.36
N VAL A 214 12.59 11.71 -7.66
CA VAL A 214 12.53 11.01 -6.37
C VAL A 214 13.03 9.57 -6.52
N ALA A 215 12.55 8.85 -7.54
CA ALA A 215 13.00 7.49 -7.81
C ALA A 215 14.51 7.41 -8.13
N SER A 216 15.04 8.40 -8.86
CA SER A 216 16.48 8.47 -9.18
C SER A 216 17.33 8.79 -7.95
N LEU A 217 16.83 9.65 -7.06
CA LEU A 217 17.52 10.00 -5.82
C LEU A 217 17.56 8.83 -4.84
N ILE A 218 16.45 8.10 -4.69
CA ILE A 218 16.37 6.94 -3.79
C ILE A 218 17.29 5.80 -4.25
N LYS A 219 17.45 5.64 -5.58
CA LYS A 219 18.35 4.65 -6.18
C LYS A 219 19.83 5.05 -6.15
N ASP A 220 20.16 6.28 -5.74
CA ASP A 220 21.54 6.69 -5.59
C ASP A 220 22.15 6.04 -4.34
N PRO A 221 23.25 5.27 -4.45
CA PRO A 221 23.76 4.46 -3.34
C PRO A 221 24.31 5.31 -2.19
N GLU A 222 24.85 6.50 -2.48
CA GLU A 222 25.32 7.39 -1.42
C GLU A 222 24.15 7.99 -0.65
N PHE A 223 23.09 8.39 -1.37
CA PHE A 223 21.86 8.87 -0.75
C PHE A 223 21.19 7.77 0.07
N GLU A 224 21.05 6.57 -0.48
CA GLU A 224 20.42 5.43 0.17
C GLU A 224 21.10 5.08 1.50
N SER A 225 22.43 4.94 1.49
CA SER A 225 23.22 4.68 2.71
C SER A 225 23.05 5.80 3.72
N LEU A 226 23.18 7.06 3.31
CA LEU A 226 23.06 8.20 4.21
C LEU A 226 21.67 8.30 4.85
N ALA A 227 20.62 8.13 4.05
CA ALA A 227 19.23 8.17 4.48
C ALA A 227 18.96 7.05 5.50
N ARG A 228 19.36 5.82 5.16
CA ARG A 228 19.20 4.63 6.00
C ARG A 228 19.91 4.72 7.34
N ASP A 229 21.08 5.35 7.40
CA ASP A 229 21.89 5.39 8.61
C ASP A 229 21.48 6.52 9.57
N HIS A 230 20.89 7.60 9.03
CA HIS A 230 20.70 8.82 9.81
C HIS A 230 19.27 9.34 9.90
N PHE A 231 18.36 8.93 9.01
CA PHE A 231 17.03 9.53 8.92
C PHE A 231 15.91 8.50 8.92
N VAL A 232 14.76 8.83 9.50
CA VAL A 232 13.51 8.14 9.16
C VAL A 232 13.01 8.81 7.87
N VAL A 233 12.77 8.07 6.80
CA VAL A 233 12.36 8.66 5.51
C VAL A 233 10.85 8.54 5.36
N ALA A 234 10.18 9.63 5.01
CA ALA A 234 8.77 9.58 4.64
C ALA A 234 8.50 10.41 3.37
N GLN A 235 7.62 9.87 2.52
CA GLN A 235 7.09 10.59 1.37
C GLN A 235 5.69 11.07 1.74
N VAL A 236 5.41 12.34 1.49
CA VAL A 236 4.07 12.86 1.68
C VAL A 236 3.29 12.62 0.39
N PRO A 237 2.20 11.84 0.42
CA PRO A 237 1.41 11.60 -0.78
C PRO A 237 0.82 12.92 -1.30
N PRO A 238 0.52 12.99 -2.61
CA PRO A 238 -0.05 14.18 -3.20
C PRO A 238 -1.34 14.62 -2.49
N ALA A 239 -1.59 15.94 -2.43
CA ALA A 239 -2.67 16.58 -1.68
C ALA A 239 -4.08 15.99 -1.87
N GLU A 240 -4.33 15.25 -2.96
CA GLU A 240 -5.60 14.53 -3.20
C GLU A 240 -5.79 13.28 -2.32
N GLN A 241 -4.70 12.74 -1.77
CA GLN A 241 -4.66 11.58 -0.87
C GLN A 241 -4.22 11.94 0.55
N ALA A 242 -3.85 13.20 0.78
CA ALA A 242 -3.41 13.70 2.08
C ALA A 242 -4.62 13.97 2.97
N THR A 243 -4.53 13.60 4.25
CA THR A 243 -5.55 14.00 5.22
C THR A 243 -5.49 15.52 5.43
N PRO A 244 -6.58 16.18 5.89
CA PRO A 244 -6.53 17.61 6.23
C PRO A 244 -5.42 17.97 7.23
N SER A 245 -5.06 17.02 8.11
CA SER A 245 -3.96 17.17 9.07
C SER A 245 -2.58 17.14 8.37
N ASP A 246 -2.40 16.26 7.39
CA ASP A 246 -1.15 16.19 6.61
C ASP A 246 -0.94 17.47 5.81
N SER A 247 -2.00 17.99 5.18
CA SER A 247 -1.94 19.23 4.41
C SER A 247 -1.59 20.44 5.27
N ALA A 248 -2.16 20.56 6.48
CA ALA A 248 -1.86 21.66 7.40
C ALA A 248 -0.42 21.58 7.96
N ALA A 249 0.05 20.38 8.29
CA ALA A 249 1.44 20.16 8.70
C ALA A 249 2.40 20.49 7.55
N LEU A 250 2.05 20.12 6.32
CA LEU A 250 2.84 20.41 5.12
C LEU A 250 2.93 21.92 4.84
N GLU A 251 1.82 22.66 4.92
CA GLU A 251 1.82 24.13 4.75
C GLU A 251 2.73 24.81 5.79
N THR A 252 2.72 24.30 7.02
CA THR A 252 3.58 24.80 8.11
C THR A 252 5.05 24.48 7.85
N LEU A 253 5.37 23.25 7.44
CA LEU A 253 6.72 22.80 7.13
C LEU A 253 7.32 23.51 5.90
N LEU A 254 6.48 23.85 4.92
CA LEU A 254 6.87 24.64 3.75
C LEU A 254 6.95 26.15 4.06
N GLY A 255 6.54 26.59 5.26
CA GLY A 255 6.56 27.99 5.66
C GLY A 255 5.71 28.90 4.77
N GLY A 256 4.64 28.37 4.17
CA GLY A 256 3.81 29.09 3.21
C GLY A 256 4.43 29.31 1.82
N ALA A 257 5.60 28.70 1.53
CA ALA A 257 6.16 28.70 0.20
C ALA A 257 5.40 27.72 -0.69
N GLU A 258 4.83 28.20 -1.80
CA GLU A 258 4.37 27.31 -2.85
C GLU A 258 5.57 26.54 -3.41
N LEU A 259 5.47 25.22 -3.45
CA LEU A 259 6.44 24.37 -4.13
C LEU A 259 6.64 24.90 -5.57
N PRO A 260 7.82 24.77 -6.18
CA PRO A 260 7.99 25.00 -7.62
C PRO A 260 7.16 24.00 -8.44
N ALA A 261 6.78 24.37 -9.67
CA ALA A 261 5.94 23.52 -10.54
C ALA A 261 6.55 22.13 -10.81
N ASP A 262 7.88 22.02 -10.69
CA ASP A 262 8.70 20.83 -10.89
C ASP A 262 9.49 20.41 -9.63
N GLY A 263 9.13 20.97 -8.47
CA GLY A 263 9.93 20.93 -7.25
C GLY A 263 9.62 19.74 -6.37
N VAL A 264 10.55 18.79 -6.30
CA VAL A 264 10.70 17.95 -5.11
C VAL A 264 11.38 18.83 -4.05
N GLU A 265 10.86 18.89 -2.85
CA GLU A 265 11.50 19.57 -1.72
C GLU A 265 11.85 18.53 -0.65
N LEU A 266 13.10 18.55 -0.17
CA LEU A 266 13.53 17.74 0.95
C LEU A 266 13.50 18.59 2.20
N ILE A 267 12.81 18.11 3.23
CA ILE A 267 12.66 18.79 4.52
C ILE A 267 13.12 17.83 5.61
N VAL A 268 14.01 18.28 6.48
CA VAL A 268 14.37 17.54 7.69
C VAL A 268 13.67 18.16 8.88
N THR A 269 13.03 17.35 9.72
CA THR A 269 12.32 17.77 10.93
C THR A 269 12.48 16.73 12.04
N ASP A 270 12.37 17.13 13.30
CA ASP A 270 12.32 16.18 14.43
C ASP A 270 10.89 15.88 14.90
N ASP A 271 9.95 16.78 14.61
CA ASP A 271 8.61 16.80 15.19
C ASP A 271 7.49 16.76 14.14
N GLY A 272 7.84 16.81 12.85
CA GLY A 272 6.87 16.87 11.75
C GLY A 272 6.22 18.26 11.59
N GLN A 273 6.74 19.29 12.27
CA GLN A 273 6.16 20.63 12.30
C GLN A 273 7.20 21.71 12.00
N THR A 274 8.41 21.56 12.56
CA THR A 274 9.48 22.55 12.48
C THR A 274 10.53 22.09 11.47
N PRO A 275 10.74 22.81 10.35
CA PRO A 275 11.80 22.49 9.41
C PRO A 275 13.16 22.87 10.03
N LEU A 276 14.06 21.89 10.13
CA LEU A 276 15.44 22.05 10.61
C LEU A 276 16.42 22.23 9.45
N PHE A 277 16.06 21.71 8.27
CA PHE A 277 16.81 21.83 7.04
C PHE A 277 15.85 21.70 5.87
N THR A 278 16.04 22.53 4.84
CA THR A 278 15.31 22.43 3.57
C THR A 278 16.29 22.47 2.42
N GLN A 279 16.04 21.66 1.40
CA GLN A 279 16.83 21.64 0.18
C GLN A 279 15.98 21.20 -1.00
N SER A 280 16.15 21.88 -2.13
CA SER A 280 15.50 21.48 -3.36
C SER A 280 16.01 20.11 -3.84
N GLY A 281 15.08 19.18 -4.03
CA GLY A 281 15.27 17.88 -4.65
C GLY A 281 15.40 17.91 -6.17
N ALA A 282 15.34 19.10 -6.79
CA ALA A 282 15.71 19.28 -8.21
C ALA A 282 17.24 19.23 -8.43
N GLN A 283 18.03 19.21 -7.35
CA GLN A 283 19.48 19.14 -7.42
C GLN A 283 19.97 17.71 -7.72
N PRO A 284 21.16 17.54 -8.33
CA PRO A 284 21.77 16.22 -8.49
C PRO A 284 22.00 15.52 -7.14
N PRO A 285 21.92 14.17 -7.06
CA PRO A 285 22.04 13.42 -5.80
C PRO A 285 23.25 13.80 -4.94
N HIS A 286 24.43 13.95 -5.54
CA HIS A 286 25.65 14.32 -4.81
C HIS A 286 25.54 15.67 -4.06
N ARG A 287 24.78 16.64 -4.58
CA ARG A 287 24.54 17.93 -3.90
C ARG A 287 23.60 17.77 -2.71
N ILE A 288 22.59 16.92 -2.87
CA ILE A 288 21.63 16.59 -1.81
C ILE A 288 22.36 15.87 -0.66
N VAL A 289 23.12 14.83 -0.99
CA VAL A 289 23.95 14.09 -0.03
C VAL A 289 24.91 15.02 0.71
N THR A 290 25.59 15.92 -0.01
CA THR A 290 26.50 16.90 0.60
C THR A 290 25.77 17.84 1.57
N GLY A 291 24.59 18.32 1.21
CA GLY A 291 23.75 19.17 2.06
C GLY A 291 23.35 18.46 3.36
N LEU A 292 22.85 17.23 3.24
CA LEU A 292 22.45 16.41 4.38
C LEU A 292 23.63 16.06 5.30
N ARG A 293 24.80 15.69 4.74
CA ARG A 293 26.02 15.45 5.53
C ARG A 293 26.43 16.70 6.34
N ARG A 294 26.36 17.88 5.71
CA ARG A 294 26.66 19.16 6.39
C ARG A 294 25.67 19.45 7.52
N PHE A 295 24.38 19.20 7.30
CA PHE A 295 23.36 19.31 8.34
C PHE A 295 23.66 18.38 9.53
N LEU A 296 23.96 17.11 9.27
CA LEU A 296 24.28 16.14 10.31
C LEU A 296 25.52 16.55 11.12
N ALA A 297 26.57 17.03 10.45
CA ALA A 297 27.78 17.53 11.10
C ALA A 297 27.48 18.73 12.02
N ALA A 298 26.66 19.69 11.55
CA ALA A 298 26.24 20.83 12.37
C ALA A 298 25.45 20.37 13.61
N ARG A 299 24.53 19.41 13.44
CA ARG A 299 23.73 18.85 14.54
C ARG A 299 24.56 18.12 15.60
N GLN A 300 25.61 17.43 15.20
CA GLN A 300 26.55 16.79 16.13
C GLN A 300 27.36 17.81 16.94
N SER A 301 27.69 18.97 16.38
CA SER A 301 28.42 20.02 17.10
C SER A 301 27.57 20.72 18.18
N VAL A 302 26.25 20.77 18.01
CA VAL A 302 25.31 21.39 18.98
C VAL A 302 24.99 20.46 20.16
N ARG A 303 25.20 19.14 20.01
CA ARG A 303 24.97 18.14 21.07
C ARG A 303 26.20 17.86 21.95
N ARG A 304 27.35 18.48 21.66
CA ARG A 304 28.56 18.43 22.49
C ARG A 304 28.58 19.63 23.43
#